data_AF-A0A1C5SM67-F1
#
_entry.id   AF-A0A1C5SM67-F1
#
_cell.length_a   1.000
_cell.length_b   1.000
_cell.length_c   1.000
_cell.angle_alpha   90.00
_cell.angle_beta   90.00
_cell.angle_gamma   90.00
#
_symmetry.space_group_name_H-M   'P 1'
#
loop_
_entity.id
_entity.type
_entity.pdbx_description
1 polymer ?
#
loop_
_entity_poly.entity_id
_entity_poly.type
_entity_poly.pdbx_seq_one_letter_code
_entity_poly.pdbx_strand_id
1 'polypeptide(L)' 'MPEKKKLPVGIDNFEKIIKNNFYYVDKTEMIHSLIQNWSEVNLITRP' A
#
# COMPACT_ATOMS: atom_id res chain seq x y z
N MET A 1 -7.40 -2.19 24.61
CA MET A 1 -6.62 -2.39 23.37
C MET A 1 -6.92 -1.23 22.45
N PRO A 2 -5.93 -0.56 21.82
CA PRO A 2 -6.22 0.51 20.87
C PRO A 2 -7.02 -0.05 19.69
N GLU A 3 -8.01 0.72 19.24
CA GLU A 3 -8.87 0.36 18.12
C GLU A 3 -8.01 0.22 16.85
N LYS A 4 -8.04 -0.96 16.20
CA LYS A 4 -7.28 -1.20 14.97
C LYS A 4 -7.98 -0.47 13.81
N LYS A 5 -7.21 0.26 13.00
CA LYS A 5 -7.75 0.90 11.79
C LYS A 5 -8.30 -0.17 10.84
N LYS A 6 -9.30 0.18 10.03
CA LYS A 6 -9.85 -0.74 9.03
C LYS A 6 -8.99 -0.71 7.76
N LEU A 7 -8.95 -1.81 7.02
CA LEU A 7 -8.33 -1.85 5.69
C LEU A 7 -9.28 -1.19 4.66
N PRO A 8 -8.78 -0.33 3.75
CA PRO A 8 -9.60 0.33 2.74
C PRO A 8 -9.91 -0.58 1.54
N VAL A 9 -10.59 -1.71 1.78
CA VAL A 9 -10.96 -2.65 0.70
C VAL A 9 -12.02 -2.02 -0.19
N GLY A 10 -11.75 -1.91 -1.49
CA GLY A 10 -12.66 -1.28 -2.45
C GLY A 10 -12.71 0.26 -2.39
N ILE A 11 -11.80 0.90 -1.64
CA ILE A 11 -11.65 2.36 -1.60
C ILE A 11 -10.28 2.72 -2.19
N ASP A 12 -10.30 3.37 -3.35
CA ASP A 12 -9.11 3.82 -4.08
C ASP A 12 -8.80 5.32 -3.88
N ASN A 13 -9.81 6.10 -3.47
CA ASN A 13 -9.65 7.53 -3.23
C ASN A 13 -8.87 7.82 -1.93
N PHE A 14 -7.72 8.47 -2.07
CA PHE A 14 -6.82 8.81 -0.96
C PHE A 14 -7.47 9.71 0.11
N GLU A 15 -8.23 10.73 -0.29
CA GLU A 15 -8.89 11.65 0.64
C GLU A 15 -9.88 10.89 1.54
N LYS A 16 -10.61 9.92 0.98
CA LYS A 16 -11.51 9.05 1.76
C LYS A 16 -10.75 8.16 2.74
N ILE A 17 -9.56 7.69 2.39
CA ILE A 17 -8.71 6.87 3.27
C ILE A 17 -8.30 7.68 4.50
N ILE A 18 -7.81 8.91 4.30
CA ILE A 18 -7.36 9.79 5.38
C ILE A 18 -8.52 10.25 6.26
N LYS A 19 -9.61 10.77 5.67
CA LYS A 19 -10.76 11.31 6.41
C LYS A 19 -11.45 10.25 7.28
N ASN A 20 -11.53 9.02 6.81
CA ASN A 20 -12.19 7.92 7.53
C ASN A 20 -11.22 7.10 8.41
N ASN A 21 -9.97 7.57 8.58
CA ASN A 21 -8.95 6.92 9.41
C ASN A 21 -8.70 5.44 9.05
N PHE A 22 -8.71 5.12 7.75
CA PHE A 22 -8.33 3.80 7.25
C PHE A 22 -6.80 3.61 7.29
N TYR A 23 -6.36 2.37 7.17
CA TYR A 23 -4.94 2.07 6.95
C TYR A 23 -4.48 2.58 5.58
N TYR A 24 -3.45 3.42 5.59
CA TYR A 24 -2.68 3.80 4.40
C TYR A 24 -1.27 3.23 4.54
N VAL A 25 -0.75 2.63 3.47
CA VAL A 25 0.61 2.10 3.41
C VAL A 25 1.36 2.88 2.34
N ASP A 26 2.40 3.60 2.74
CA ASP A 26 3.34 4.20 1.80
C ASP A 26 4.23 3.08 1.21
N LYS A 27 4.19 2.95 -0.11
CA LYS A 27 4.94 1.94 -0.87
C LYS A 27 6.08 2.56 -1.68
N THR A 28 6.38 3.84 -1.50
CA THR A 28 7.36 4.58 -2.31
C THR A 28 8.74 3.92 -2.27
N GLU A 29 9.25 3.59 -1.08
CA GLU A 29 10.55 2.90 -0.91
C GLU A 29 10.55 1.49 -1.51
N MET A 30 9.43 0.78 -1.40
CA MET A 30 9.29 -0.54 -2.00
C MET A 30 9.37 -0.45 -3.54
N ILE A 31 8.71 0.55 -4.14
CA ILE A 31 8.77 0.78 -5.58
C ILE A 31 10.17 1.25 -6.00
N HIS A 32 10.79 2.15 -5.23
CA HIS A 32 12.14 2.63 -5.50
C HIS A 32 13.16 1.49 -5.53
N SER A 33 13.16 0.63 -4.50
CA SER A 33 14.03 -0.55 -4.46
C SER A 33 13.74 -1.54 -5.60
N LEU A 34 12.48 -1.70 -6.00
CA LEU A 34 12.09 -2.52 -7.17
C LEU A 34 12.67 -1.98 -8.49
N ILE A 35 12.73 -0.65 -8.66
CA ILE A 35 13.31 -0.02 -9.86
C ILE A 35 14.84 -0.09 -9.83
N GLN A 36 15.47 0.10 -8.67
CA GLN A 36 16.92 0.05 -8.51
C GLN A 36 17.48 -1.37 -8.67
N ASN A 37 16.70 -2.38 -8.26
CA ASN A 37 17.07 -3.77 -8.43
C ASN A 37 16.75 -4.21 -9.88
N TRP A 38 17.76 -4.21 -10.75
CA TRP A 38 17.71 -4.67 -12.14
C TRP A 38 17.55 -6.21 -12.25
N SER A 39 16.48 -6.76 -11.68
CA SER A 39 16.13 -8.17 -11.94
C SER A 39 15.43 -8.28 -13.29
N GLU A 40 15.86 -9.23 -14.12
CA GLU A 40 15.24 -9.54 -15.41
C GLU A 40 13.73 -9.81 -15.31
N VAL A 41 13.28 -10.37 -14.17
CA VAL A 41 11.86 -10.61 -13.87
C VAL A 41 11.57 -10.26 -12.41
N ASN A 42 10.52 -9.47 -12.18
CA ASN A 42 9.95 -9.20 -10.86
C ASN A 42 8.60 -9.92 -10.71
N LEU A 43 8.50 -10.91 -9.81
CA LEU A 43 7.24 -11.64 -9.55
C LEU A 43 6.36 -10.87 -8.55
N ILE A 44 5.21 -10.37 -9.02
CA ILE A 44 4.17 -9.79 -8.16
C ILE A 44 3.02 -10.79 -8.04
N THR A 45 2.92 -11.46 -6.89
CA THR A 45 1.80 -12.37 -6.63
C THR A 45 0.54 -11.58 -6.33
N ARG A 46 -0.61 -12.04 -6.83
CA ARG A 46 -1.90 -11.54 -6.36
C ARG A 46 -2.20 -12.20 -5.01
N PRO A 47 -2.53 -11.43 -3.96
CA PRO A 47 -2.94 -11.97 -2.66
C PRO A 47 -4.36 -12.55 -2.70
#